data_AF-A0A8H8RRG7-F1
#
_entry.id   AF-A0A8H8RRG7-F1
#
_cell.length_a   1.000
_cell.length_b   1.000
_cell.length_c   1.000
_cell.angle_alpha   90.00
_cell.angle_beta   90.00
_cell.angle_gamma   90.00
#
_symmetry.space_group_name_H-M   'P 1'
#
loop_
_entity.id
_entity.type
_entity.pdbx_description
1 polymer ?
#
loop_
_entity_poly.entity_id
_entity_poly.type
_entity_poly.pdbx_seq_one_letter_code
_entity_poly.pdbx_strand_id
1 'polypeptide(L)'
;MASKVPPLLEPYLALPPEASLILLTSVLGASTNWLVLRFLHSALASPGDEDTRMVFVSFMRDLDFWKEGAKRLGLDLEKLAAKKRFKFVDGLSGLFVPEMQKAVVGKTGEKVLSNPALEHVSGEILGAIRNLKGDGGRILLVVDQLDLLLAAGGEHIGAMGLGDMLMGFREEIHSTVTTLSADFPLVSAQHTPLEKDHAAFLLSVAHQADFTMGLRLLDTGTARDVSGVVRITVGDHLIEDNRDIQRMIEERELLYFVGGDGGVRVFERGQ
;
A
#
# COMPACT_ATOMS: atom_id res chain seq x y z
N MET A 1 11.98 -10.73 21.16
CA MET A 1 12.65 -10.73 19.84
C MET A 1 11.72 -10.03 18.84
N ALA A 2 12.23 -9.15 17.98
CA ALA A 2 11.40 -8.54 16.94
C ALA A 2 10.96 -9.64 15.96
N SER A 3 9.66 -9.90 15.86
CA SER A 3 9.13 -10.85 14.89
C SER A 3 9.10 -10.20 13.51
N LYS A 4 9.34 -10.99 12.46
CA LYS A 4 9.15 -10.55 11.07
C LYS A 4 7.69 -10.16 10.83
N VAL A 5 6.75 -10.84 11.48
CA VAL A 5 5.32 -10.49 11.53
C VAL A 5 4.92 -10.36 13.00
N PRO A 6 4.63 -9.15 13.50
CA PRO A 6 4.16 -8.99 14.88
C PRO A 6 2.89 -9.82 15.12
N PRO A 7 2.80 -10.66 16.16
CA PRO A 7 1.66 -11.58 16.35
C PRO A 7 0.30 -10.88 16.39
N LEU A 8 0.24 -9.71 17.02
CA LEU A 8 -0.99 -8.90 17.08
C LEU A 8 -1.45 -8.37 15.72
N LEU A 9 -0.58 -8.37 14.70
CA LEU A 9 -0.91 -7.96 13.34
C LEU A 9 -1.13 -9.13 12.38
N GLU A 10 -0.85 -10.37 12.78
CA GLU A 10 -0.90 -11.54 11.90
C GLU A 10 -2.25 -11.71 11.19
N PRO A 11 -3.42 -11.56 11.85
CA PRO A 11 -4.72 -11.70 11.18
C PRO A 11 -4.97 -10.63 10.09
N TYR A 12 -4.43 -9.43 10.28
CA TYR A 12 -4.63 -8.28 9.39
C TYR A 12 -3.70 -8.30 8.17
N LEU A 13 -2.63 -9.11 8.23
CA LEU A 13 -1.62 -9.22 7.19
C LEU A 13 -1.80 -10.45 6.29
N ALA A 14 -2.77 -11.32 6.61
CA ALA A 14 -3.13 -12.46 5.77
C ALA A 14 -3.60 -12.00 4.37
N LEU A 15 -3.56 -12.92 3.39
CA LEU A 15 -4.11 -12.61 2.07
C LEU A 15 -5.60 -12.23 2.24
N PRO A 16 -5.99 -11.01 1.83
CA PRO A 16 -7.37 -10.57 1.99
C PRO A 16 -8.32 -11.37 1.08
N PRO A 17 -9.62 -11.45 1.39
CA PRO A 17 -10.56 -12.11 0.49
C PRO A 17 -10.69 -11.42 -0.88
N GLU A 18 -11.32 -12.13 -1.81
CA GLU A 18 -11.49 -11.65 -3.17
C GLU A 18 -12.24 -10.31 -3.22
N ALA A 19 -11.84 -9.45 -4.14
CA ALA A 19 -12.32 -8.08 -4.37
C ALA A 19 -12.12 -7.08 -3.21
N SER A 20 -11.42 -7.48 -2.15
CA SER A 20 -11.20 -6.60 -0.99
C SER A 20 -10.25 -5.43 -1.28
N LEU A 21 -10.48 -4.35 -0.54
CA LEU A 21 -9.71 -3.12 -0.51
C LEU A 21 -9.30 -2.81 0.93
N ILE A 22 -8.00 -2.73 1.17
CA ILE A 22 -7.43 -2.33 2.45
C ILE A 22 -6.79 -0.96 2.27
N LEU A 23 -7.13 -0.03 3.15
CA LEU A 23 -6.52 1.30 3.17
C LEU A 23 -5.55 1.43 4.34
N LEU A 24 -4.30 1.76 4.04
CA LEU A 24 -3.30 2.15 5.03
C LEU A 24 -3.17 3.67 5.00
N THR A 25 -3.31 4.33 6.14
CA THR A 25 -3.12 5.79 6.20
C THR A 25 -1.88 6.17 6.98
N SER A 26 -1.14 7.14 6.44
CA SER A 26 0.05 7.70 7.05
C SER A 26 -0.15 9.17 7.40
N VAL A 27 0.65 9.69 8.33
CA VAL A 27 0.79 11.12 8.60
C VAL A 27 2.26 11.49 8.63
N LEU A 28 2.57 12.78 8.58
CA LEU A 28 3.92 13.28 8.74
C LEU A 28 4.52 12.77 10.06
N GLY A 29 5.63 12.04 9.94
CA GLY A 29 6.31 11.39 11.07
C GLY A 29 5.87 9.94 11.36
N ALA A 30 4.80 9.44 10.74
CA ALA A 30 4.34 8.05 10.88
C ALA A 30 4.03 7.42 9.50
N SER A 31 5.06 6.83 8.88
CA SER A 31 4.97 6.21 7.54
C SER A 31 4.48 4.77 7.57
N THR A 32 3.71 4.38 6.55
CA THR A 32 3.18 3.03 6.29
C THR A 32 4.21 2.04 5.73
N ASN A 33 5.43 2.48 5.40
CA ASN A 33 6.42 1.65 4.70
C ASN A 33 6.72 0.33 5.44
N TRP A 34 6.84 0.37 6.77
CA TRP A 34 7.12 -0.82 7.56
C TRP A 34 5.98 -1.84 7.50
N LEU A 35 4.74 -1.36 7.39
CA LEU A 35 3.52 -2.17 7.33
C LEU A 35 3.34 -2.75 5.93
N VAL A 36 3.59 -1.97 4.88
CA VAL A 36 3.63 -2.44 3.49
C VAL A 36 4.65 -3.58 3.34
N LEU A 37 5.84 -3.46 3.94
CA LEU A 37 6.83 -4.54 3.95
C LEU A 37 6.32 -5.81 4.66
N ARG A 38 5.41 -5.69 5.64
CA ARG A 38 4.79 -6.85 6.30
C ARG A 38 3.72 -7.50 5.43
N PHE A 39 2.93 -6.74 4.68
CA PHE A 39 2.06 -7.29 3.64
C PHE A 39 2.87 -8.05 2.59
N LEU A 40 3.98 -7.45 2.12
CA LEU A 40 4.91 -8.10 1.20
C LEU A 40 5.45 -9.41 1.76
N HIS A 41 5.94 -9.40 3.00
CA HIS A 41 6.43 -10.60 3.67
C HIS A 41 5.34 -11.66 3.83
N SER A 42 4.17 -11.29 4.34
CA SER A 42 3.08 -12.24 4.56
C SER A 42 2.65 -12.93 3.25
N ALA A 43 2.50 -12.16 2.18
CA ALA A 43 2.05 -12.68 0.87
C ALA A 43 3.11 -13.53 0.14
N LEU A 44 4.41 -13.20 0.28
CA LEU A 44 5.46 -13.80 -0.56
C LEU A 44 6.41 -14.74 0.20
N ALA A 45 6.46 -14.68 1.54
CA ALA A 45 7.31 -15.57 2.34
C ALA A 45 6.69 -16.97 2.51
N SER A 46 5.35 -17.08 2.45
CA SER A 46 4.67 -18.36 2.69
C SER A 46 4.99 -19.37 1.58
N PRO A 47 5.67 -20.50 1.90
CA PRO A 47 6.03 -21.51 0.90
C PRO A 47 4.81 -22.31 0.40
N GLY A 48 3.68 -22.26 1.11
CA GLY A 48 2.48 -23.04 0.78
C GLY A 48 1.51 -22.37 -0.19
N ASP A 49 1.71 -21.09 -0.49
CA ASP A 49 0.84 -20.30 -1.38
C ASP A 49 1.66 -19.75 -2.55
N GLU A 50 2.15 -20.65 -3.41
CA GLU A 50 2.88 -20.27 -4.62
C GLU A 50 2.00 -19.57 -5.67
N ASP A 51 0.67 -19.66 -5.51
CA ASP A 51 -0.32 -19.02 -6.38
C ASP A 51 -0.46 -17.53 -6.13
N THR A 52 -0.06 -17.05 -4.95
CA THR A 52 -0.09 -15.62 -4.63
C THR A 52 1.07 -14.90 -5.31
N ARG A 53 0.70 -13.91 -6.13
CA ARG A 53 1.60 -13.00 -6.84
C ARG A 53 1.32 -11.57 -6.41
N MET A 54 2.34 -10.72 -6.47
CA MET A 54 2.22 -9.33 -6.07
C MET A 54 2.62 -8.39 -7.20
N VAL A 55 1.74 -7.45 -7.52
CA VAL A 55 2.10 -6.23 -8.26
C VAL A 55 2.25 -5.12 -7.23
N PHE A 56 3.41 -4.51 -7.17
CA PHE A 56 3.70 -3.42 -6.24
C PHE A 56 4.00 -2.16 -7.03
N VAL A 57 3.10 -1.19 -6.96
CA VAL A 57 3.24 0.16 -7.50
C VAL A 57 3.67 1.10 -6.37
N SER A 58 4.70 1.92 -6.55
CA SER A 58 5.03 3.00 -5.62
C SER A 58 5.31 4.28 -6.38
N PHE A 59 4.68 5.37 -5.92
CA PHE A 59 4.85 6.70 -6.49
C PHE A 59 5.91 7.53 -5.74
N MET A 60 6.36 7.08 -4.58
CA MET A 60 7.20 7.86 -3.68
C MET A 60 8.53 7.21 -3.34
N ARG A 61 8.75 5.94 -3.70
CA ARG A 61 9.98 5.19 -3.46
C ARG A 61 10.30 4.27 -4.63
N ASP A 62 11.59 4.14 -4.94
CA ASP A 62 12.07 3.25 -6.01
C ASP A 62 12.18 1.78 -5.54
N LEU A 63 12.50 0.89 -6.48
CA LEU A 63 12.66 -0.53 -6.19
C LEU A 63 13.81 -0.80 -5.21
N ASP A 64 14.88 -0.02 -5.24
CA ASP A 64 16.05 -0.26 -4.39
C ASP A 64 15.72 -0.02 -2.91
N PHE A 65 14.93 1.01 -2.60
CA PHE A 65 14.37 1.25 -1.26
C PHE A 65 13.58 0.03 -0.75
N TRP A 66 12.65 -0.49 -1.57
CA TRP A 66 11.82 -1.63 -1.18
C TRP A 66 12.61 -2.94 -1.08
N LYS A 67 13.62 -3.14 -1.95
CA LYS A 67 14.54 -4.28 -1.88
C LYS A 67 15.33 -4.29 -0.58
N GLU A 68 15.83 -3.14 -0.14
CA GLU A 68 16.56 -3.04 1.12
C GLU A 68 15.68 -3.44 2.31
N GLY A 69 14.45 -2.91 2.37
CA GLY A 69 13.49 -3.25 3.41
C GLY A 69 13.08 -4.74 3.39
N ALA A 70 12.80 -5.28 2.20
CA ALA A 70 12.42 -6.68 2.03
C ALA A 70 13.56 -7.64 2.41
N LYS A 71 14.80 -7.29 2.08
CA LYS A 71 16.00 -8.08 2.44
C LYS A 71 16.18 -8.19 3.95
N ARG A 72 15.87 -7.14 4.72
CA ARG A 72 15.88 -7.17 6.19
C ARG A 72 14.85 -8.16 6.76
N LEU A 73 13.77 -8.43 6.04
CA LEU A 73 12.78 -9.46 6.36
C LEU A 73 13.15 -10.85 5.81
N GLY A 74 14.27 -10.98 5.10
CA GLY A 74 14.72 -12.22 4.49
C GLY A 74 14.03 -12.55 3.16
N LEU A 75 13.53 -11.53 2.46
CA LEU A 75 12.94 -11.67 1.13
C LEU A 75 13.89 -11.18 0.05
N ASP A 76 13.95 -11.92 -1.04
CA ASP A 76 14.72 -11.58 -2.23
C ASP A 76 13.74 -11.27 -3.37
N LEU A 77 13.49 -9.98 -3.58
CA LEU A 77 12.53 -9.51 -4.60
C LEU A 77 12.99 -9.83 -6.02
N GLU A 78 14.31 -9.89 -6.27
CA GLU A 78 14.85 -10.22 -7.60
C GLU A 78 14.59 -11.69 -7.91
N LYS A 79 14.82 -12.58 -6.93
CA LYS A 79 14.49 -14.00 -7.06
C LYS A 79 12.99 -14.22 -7.23
N LEU A 80 12.14 -13.47 -6.52
CA LEU A 80 10.69 -13.54 -6.66
C LEU A 80 10.21 -13.02 -8.03
N ALA A 81 10.85 -11.97 -8.56
CA ALA A 81 10.58 -11.47 -9.90
C ALA A 81 11.00 -12.46 -10.99
N ALA A 82 12.18 -13.11 -10.85
CA ALA A 82 12.63 -14.16 -11.77
C ALA A 82 11.67 -15.36 -11.80
N LYS A 83 11.03 -15.66 -10.65
CA LYS A 83 9.97 -16.68 -10.52
C LYS A 83 8.58 -16.21 -10.97
N LYS A 84 8.45 -14.99 -11.51
CA LYS A 84 7.17 -14.37 -11.88
C LYS A 84 6.14 -14.31 -10.72
N ARG A 85 6.61 -14.15 -9.49
CA ARG A 85 5.76 -13.94 -8.31
C ARG A 85 5.66 -12.49 -7.87
N PHE A 86 6.59 -11.65 -8.34
CA PHE A 86 6.64 -10.24 -7.98
C PHE A 86 6.89 -9.38 -9.21
N LYS A 87 6.17 -8.27 -9.33
CA LYS A 87 6.39 -7.23 -10.32
C LYS A 87 6.35 -5.87 -9.63
N PHE A 88 7.38 -5.06 -9.84
CA PHE A 88 7.42 -3.69 -9.38
C PHE A 88 7.05 -2.72 -10.50
N VAL A 89 6.27 -1.70 -10.17
CA VAL A 89 5.95 -0.57 -11.05
C VAL A 89 6.43 0.71 -10.37
N ASP A 90 7.42 1.34 -10.97
CA ASP A 90 8.03 2.58 -10.49
C ASP A 90 7.25 3.79 -11.06
N GLY A 91 6.51 4.47 -10.19
CA GLY A 91 5.84 5.72 -10.47
C GLY A 91 6.61 6.97 -10.01
N LEU A 92 7.83 6.82 -9.51
CA LEU A 92 8.67 7.92 -9.02
C LEU A 92 9.67 8.39 -10.09
N SER A 93 10.48 7.46 -10.60
CA SER A 93 11.74 7.79 -11.29
C SER A 93 11.54 8.40 -12.68
N GLY A 94 10.45 8.05 -13.37
CA GLY A 94 10.24 8.39 -14.78
C GLY A 94 9.08 9.31 -15.08
N LEU A 95 8.12 9.52 -14.17
CA LEU A 95 6.84 10.16 -14.52
C LEU A 95 6.96 11.66 -14.82
N PHE A 96 7.62 12.41 -13.95
CA PHE A 96 7.51 13.88 -13.93
C PHE A 96 8.78 14.61 -14.37
N VAL A 97 9.87 13.89 -14.65
CA VAL A 97 11.15 14.49 -15.09
C VAL A 97 11.40 14.16 -16.57
N PRO A 98 11.27 15.14 -17.50
CA PRO A 98 11.34 14.88 -18.95
C PRO A 98 12.63 14.22 -19.44
N GLU A 99 13.76 14.53 -18.81
CA GLU A 99 15.06 13.94 -19.13
C GLU A 99 15.10 12.45 -18.79
N MET A 100 14.41 12.06 -17.71
CA MET A 100 14.36 10.68 -17.24
C MET A 100 13.35 9.84 -18.03
N GLN A 101 12.28 10.44 -18.57
CA GLN A 101 11.28 9.76 -19.40
C GLN A 101 11.88 9.00 -20.60
N LYS A 102 13.02 9.45 -21.13
CA LYS A 102 13.72 8.82 -22.27
C LYS A 102 14.88 7.91 -21.87
N ALA A 103 15.37 8.04 -20.63
CA ALA A 103 16.62 7.43 -20.19
C ALA A 103 16.43 6.20 -19.30
N VAL A 104 15.29 6.08 -18.60
CA VAL A 104 15.11 5.03 -17.60
C VAL A 104 14.58 3.75 -18.23
N VAL A 105 15.45 2.75 -18.32
CA VAL A 105 15.07 1.36 -18.60
C VAL A 105 15.00 0.62 -17.27
N GLY A 106 13.83 0.06 -16.94
CA GLY A 106 13.62 -0.68 -15.70
C GLY A 106 14.50 -1.93 -15.61
N LYS A 107 14.87 -2.30 -14.38
CA LYS A 107 15.60 -3.55 -14.08
C LYS A 107 14.71 -4.79 -14.31
N THR A 108 15.28 -5.98 -14.18
CA THR A 108 14.50 -7.23 -14.23
C THR A 108 13.40 -7.21 -13.16
N GLY A 109 12.15 -7.44 -13.57
CA GLY A 109 11.01 -7.41 -12.63
C GLY A 109 10.44 -6.01 -12.39
N GLU A 110 11.01 -4.97 -12.97
CA GLU A 110 10.58 -3.57 -12.82
C GLU A 110 9.92 -3.05 -14.10
N LYS A 111 8.98 -2.13 -13.96
CA LYS A 111 8.40 -1.35 -15.05
C LYS A 111 8.39 0.10 -14.58
N VAL A 112 9.12 0.97 -15.26
CA VAL A 112 9.13 2.40 -14.94
C VAL A 112 8.08 3.10 -15.79
N LEU A 113 7.21 3.85 -15.12
CA LEU A 113 6.19 4.68 -15.77
C LEU A 113 6.85 5.97 -16.27
N SER A 114 6.56 6.35 -17.51
CA SER A 114 7.19 7.51 -18.16
C SER A 114 6.20 8.53 -18.73
N ASN A 115 4.90 8.29 -18.61
CA ASN A 115 3.86 9.22 -19.07
C ASN A 115 2.91 9.51 -17.90
N PRO A 116 2.80 10.77 -17.43
CA PRO A 116 1.97 11.13 -16.29
C PRO A 116 0.47 11.16 -16.61
N ALA A 117 0.06 11.04 -17.88
CA ALA A 117 -1.35 10.97 -18.24
C ALA A 117 -2.01 9.75 -17.57
N LEU A 118 -3.16 9.98 -16.92
CA LEU A 118 -3.79 8.99 -16.05
C LEU A 118 -4.18 7.71 -16.81
N GLU A 119 -4.64 7.85 -18.05
CA GLU A 119 -5.00 6.73 -18.93
C GLU A 119 -3.78 5.86 -19.24
N HIS A 120 -2.62 6.49 -19.44
CA HIS A 120 -1.36 5.78 -19.67
C HIS A 120 -0.88 5.08 -18.40
N VAL A 121 -0.89 5.77 -17.25
CA VAL A 121 -0.54 5.18 -15.94
C VAL A 121 -1.41 3.95 -15.66
N SER A 122 -2.73 4.11 -15.79
CA SER A 122 -3.69 3.02 -15.62
C SER A 122 -3.43 1.85 -16.57
N GLY A 123 -3.25 2.13 -17.86
CA GLY A 123 -2.97 1.12 -18.88
C GLY A 123 -1.67 0.34 -18.63
N GLU A 124 -0.61 1.00 -18.19
CA GLU A 124 0.67 0.33 -17.90
C GLU A 124 0.60 -0.53 -16.63
N ILE A 125 -0.11 -0.09 -15.59
CA ILE A 125 -0.35 -0.88 -14.37
C ILE A 125 -1.21 -2.11 -14.70
N LEU A 126 -2.31 -1.94 -15.43
CA LEU A 126 -3.14 -3.05 -15.92
C LEU A 126 -2.35 -4.02 -16.80
N GLY A 127 -1.47 -3.49 -17.66
CA GLY A 127 -0.55 -4.31 -18.44
C GLY A 127 0.38 -5.13 -17.55
N ALA A 128 0.94 -4.53 -16.49
CA ALA A 128 1.77 -5.24 -15.52
C ALA A 128 0.99 -6.33 -14.76
N ILE A 129 -0.26 -6.05 -14.37
CA ILE A 129 -1.17 -7.02 -13.76
C ILE A 129 -1.40 -8.21 -14.70
N ARG A 130 -1.82 -7.97 -15.95
CA ARG A 130 -2.09 -9.02 -16.95
C ARG A 130 -0.85 -9.86 -17.25
N ASN A 131 0.31 -9.22 -17.38
CA ASN A 131 1.58 -9.90 -17.62
C ASN A 131 1.99 -10.84 -16.47
N LEU A 132 1.66 -10.49 -15.22
CA LEU A 132 1.95 -11.31 -14.05
C LEU A 132 0.87 -12.38 -13.78
N LYS A 133 -0.39 -12.12 -14.17
CA LYS A 133 -1.53 -13.01 -13.93
C LYS A 133 -1.39 -14.39 -14.58
N GLY A 134 -0.80 -14.47 -15.77
CA GLY A 134 -0.66 -15.73 -16.52
C GLY A 134 -1.98 -16.52 -16.58
N ASP A 135 -1.92 -17.85 -16.41
CA ASP A 135 -3.06 -18.76 -16.57
C ASP A 135 -3.87 -19.03 -15.27
N GLY A 136 -3.67 -18.28 -14.19
CA GLY A 136 -4.52 -18.37 -12.98
C GLY A 136 -3.78 -18.30 -11.64
N GLY A 137 -3.50 -17.09 -11.15
CA GLY A 137 -3.02 -16.89 -9.77
C GLY A 137 -3.65 -15.67 -9.13
N ARG A 138 -3.63 -15.63 -7.79
CA ARG A 138 -4.23 -14.56 -6.99
C ARG A 138 -3.27 -13.38 -6.95
N ILE A 139 -3.66 -12.26 -7.57
CA ILE A 139 -2.86 -11.04 -7.55
C ILE A 139 -3.27 -10.17 -6.36
N LEU A 140 -2.32 -9.94 -5.46
CA LEU A 140 -2.37 -8.86 -4.49
C LEU A 140 -1.73 -7.61 -5.11
N LEU A 141 -2.52 -6.56 -5.33
CA LEU A 141 -2.02 -5.26 -5.73
C LEU A 141 -1.68 -4.44 -4.50
N VAL A 142 -0.47 -3.90 -4.45
CA VAL A 142 -0.07 -2.88 -3.49
C VAL A 142 0.15 -1.58 -4.25
N VAL A 143 -0.53 -0.51 -3.85
CA VAL A 143 -0.33 0.84 -4.40
C VAL A 143 0.12 1.77 -3.29
N ASP A 144 1.37 2.21 -3.36
CA ASP A 144 1.97 3.08 -2.35
C ASP A 144 1.96 4.56 -2.79
N GLN A 145 1.32 5.39 -1.95
CA GLN A 145 1.17 6.84 -2.07
C GLN A 145 0.50 7.27 -3.39
N LEU A 146 -0.65 6.65 -3.69
CA LEU A 146 -1.44 6.95 -4.90
C LEU A 146 -1.88 8.42 -4.98
N ASP A 147 -2.09 9.03 -3.81
CA ASP A 147 -2.41 10.45 -3.63
C ASP A 147 -1.34 11.41 -4.16
N LEU A 148 -0.08 10.95 -4.39
CA LEU A 148 0.92 11.79 -5.05
C LEU A 148 0.45 12.25 -6.44
N LEU A 149 -0.34 11.43 -7.15
CA LEU A 149 -0.83 11.78 -8.47
C LEU A 149 -1.78 12.99 -8.44
N LEU A 150 -2.51 13.23 -7.34
CA LEU A 150 -3.32 14.45 -7.18
C LEU A 150 -2.41 15.68 -7.08
N ALA A 151 -1.30 15.57 -6.35
CA ALA A 151 -0.39 16.68 -6.13
C ALA A 151 0.52 16.98 -7.33
N ALA A 152 0.97 15.95 -8.04
CA ALA A 152 1.96 16.05 -9.12
C ALA A 152 1.34 16.00 -10.54
N GLY A 153 0.12 15.48 -10.68
CA GLY A 153 -0.55 15.25 -11.96
C GLY A 153 -1.16 16.48 -12.63
N GLY A 154 -1.14 17.64 -11.95
CA GLY A 154 -1.77 18.86 -12.43
C GLY A 154 -3.30 18.78 -12.44
N GLU A 155 -3.95 19.72 -13.13
CA GLU A 155 -5.42 19.89 -13.10
C GLU A 155 -6.22 18.75 -13.77
N HIS A 156 -5.54 17.83 -14.47
CA HIS A 156 -6.19 16.74 -15.20
C HIS A 156 -6.37 15.47 -14.36
N ILE A 157 -5.76 15.41 -13.17
CA ILE A 157 -5.90 14.27 -12.25
C ILE A 157 -6.70 14.71 -11.04
N GLY A 158 -7.97 14.30 -11.00
CA GLY A 158 -8.87 14.55 -9.87
C GLY A 158 -9.23 13.27 -9.10
N ALA A 159 -9.87 13.46 -7.95
CA ALA A 159 -10.31 12.37 -7.06
C ALA A 159 -11.14 11.30 -7.77
N MET A 160 -12.07 11.72 -8.64
CA MET A 160 -12.94 10.81 -9.39
C MET A 160 -12.15 9.92 -10.34
N GLY A 161 -11.22 10.49 -11.12
CA GLY A 161 -10.41 9.72 -12.06
C GLY A 161 -9.52 8.70 -11.36
N LEU A 162 -8.94 9.05 -10.21
CA LEU A 162 -8.18 8.08 -9.41
C LEU A 162 -9.07 6.98 -8.82
N GLY A 163 -10.30 7.33 -8.41
CA GLY A 163 -11.31 6.37 -7.96
C GLY A 163 -11.66 5.36 -9.04
N ASP A 164 -11.97 5.84 -10.25
CA ASP A 164 -12.30 5.01 -11.42
C ASP A 164 -11.12 4.11 -11.81
N MET A 165 -9.89 4.65 -11.79
CA MET A 165 -8.69 3.87 -12.04
C MET A 165 -8.51 2.75 -11.00
N LEU A 166 -8.67 3.06 -9.71
CA LEU A 166 -8.56 2.07 -8.63
C LEU A 166 -9.63 0.98 -8.75
N MET A 167 -10.87 1.35 -9.12
CA MET A 167 -11.92 0.37 -9.40
C MET A 167 -11.57 -0.53 -10.59
N GLY A 168 -11.08 0.04 -11.70
CA GLY A 168 -10.64 -0.74 -12.85
C GLY A 168 -9.52 -1.72 -12.54
N PHE A 169 -8.63 -1.38 -11.60
CA PHE A 169 -7.64 -2.35 -11.11
C PHE A 169 -8.28 -3.50 -10.33
N ARG A 170 -9.23 -3.18 -9.44
CA ARG A 170 -9.92 -4.14 -8.57
C ARG A 170 -10.72 -5.19 -9.36
N GLU A 171 -11.21 -4.86 -10.55
CA GLU A 171 -11.90 -5.82 -11.44
C GLU A 171 -10.98 -6.93 -11.97
N GLU A 172 -9.66 -6.71 -12.00
CA GLU A 172 -8.69 -7.60 -12.66
C GLU A 172 -7.83 -8.41 -11.69
N ILE A 173 -7.93 -8.13 -10.39
CA ILE A 173 -7.06 -8.68 -9.35
C ILE A 173 -7.85 -9.37 -8.24
N HIS A 174 -7.14 -10.06 -7.34
CA HIS A 174 -7.74 -10.72 -6.18
C HIS A 174 -8.04 -9.73 -5.04
N SER A 175 -7.09 -8.86 -4.68
CA SER A 175 -7.28 -7.88 -3.59
C SER A 175 -6.32 -6.71 -3.71
N THR A 176 -6.67 -5.57 -3.11
CA THR A 176 -5.84 -4.33 -3.11
C THR A 176 -5.46 -3.90 -1.70
N VAL A 177 -4.22 -3.50 -1.52
CA VAL A 177 -3.76 -2.67 -0.39
C VAL A 177 -3.28 -1.34 -0.97
N THR A 178 -3.87 -0.23 -0.54
CA THR A 178 -3.45 1.10 -0.99
C THR A 178 -3.01 1.96 0.19
N THR A 179 -2.00 2.81 0.00
CA THR A 179 -1.54 3.77 1.01
C THR A 179 -1.88 5.20 0.58
N LEU A 180 -2.40 5.98 1.53
CA LEU A 180 -2.73 7.40 1.33
C LEU A 180 -2.25 8.23 2.53
N SER A 181 -1.95 9.50 2.30
CA SER A 181 -1.63 10.47 3.35
C SER A 181 -2.92 11.00 3.97
N ALA A 182 -2.99 11.01 5.29
CA ALA A 182 -4.14 11.47 6.09
C ALA A 182 -3.74 12.58 7.07
N ASP A 183 -2.75 13.39 6.70
CA ASP A 183 -2.35 14.58 7.45
C ASP A 183 -3.54 15.51 7.67
N PHE A 184 -3.66 16.07 8.88
CA PHE A 184 -4.80 16.91 9.25
C PHE A 184 -5.13 18.03 8.24
N PRO A 185 -4.14 18.77 7.69
CA PRO A 185 -4.41 19.77 6.65
C PRO A 185 -5.05 19.20 5.39
N LEU A 186 -4.70 17.97 5.01
CA LEU A 186 -5.20 17.30 3.80
C LEU A 186 -6.60 16.71 3.97
N VAL A 187 -7.10 16.61 5.21
CA VAL A 187 -8.38 15.93 5.51
C VAL A 187 -9.42 16.90 6.05
N SER A 188 -9.06 17.74 7.03
CA SER A 188 -10.03 18.51 7.82
C SER A 188 -9.98 20.02 7.60
N ALA A 189 -8.86 20.57 7.12
CA ALA A 189 -8.68 22.01 6.91
C ALA A 189 -8.54 22.33 5.41
N GLN A 190 -9.60 22.03 4.64
CA GLN A 190 -9.59 22.16 3.18
C GLN A 190 -9.88 23.62 2.77
N HIS A 191 -8.89 24.28 2.19
CA HIS A 191 -8.98 25.64 1.68
C HIS A 191 -8.79 25.72 0.17
N THR A 192 -7.99 24.83 -0.40
CA THR A 192 -7.65 24.78 -1.83
C THR A 192 -8.41 23.68 -2.56
N PRO A 193 -8.55 23.77 -3.90
CA PRO A 193 -9.11 22.67 -4.70
C PRO A 193 -8.35 21.35 -4.51
N LEU A 194 -7.01 21.41 -4.44
CA LEU A 194 -6.17 20.23 -4.22
C LEU A 194 -6.47 19.55 -2.87
N GLU A 195 -6.61 20.32 -1.79
CA GLU A 195 -6.96 19.76 -0.47
C GLU A 195 -8.36 19.15 -0.46
N LYS A 196 -9.32 19.75 -1.16
CA LYS A 196 -10.68 19.20 -1.30
C LYS A 196 -10.67 17.89 -2.08
N ASP A 197 -9.94 17.83 -3.18
CA ASP A 197 -9.80 16.63 -4.00
C ASP A 197 -9.10 15.51 -3.23
N HIS A 198 -8.02 15.83 -2.50
CA HIS A 198 -7.33 14.87 -1.66
C HIS A 198 -8.24 14.30 -0.58
N ALA A 199 -8.95 15.15 0.15
CA ALA A 199 -9.89 14.72 1.17
C ALA A 199 -11.04 13.89 0.58
N ALA A 200 -11.60 14.32 -0.55
CA ALA A 200 -12.65 13.59 -1.25
C ALA A 200 -12.17 12.18 -1.64
N PHE A 201 -10.97 12.09 -2.25
CA PHE A 201 -10.39 10.80 -2.64
C PHE A 201 -10.15 9.89 -1.43
N LEU A 202 -9.48 10.41 -0.39
CA LEU A 202 -9.22 9.64 0.83
C LEU A 202 -10.50 9.13 1.49
N LEU A 203 -11.52 9.98 1.64
CA LEU A 203 -12.79 9.61 2.26
C LEU A 203 -13.55 8.58 1.41
N SER A 204 -13.56 8.74 0.08
CA SER A 204 -14.17 7.77 -0.83
C SER A 204 -13.49 6.40 -0.75
N VAL A 205 -12.15 6.36 -0.71
CA VAL A 205 -11.40 5.11 -0.57
C VAL A 205 -11.62 4.50 0.82
N ALA A 206 -11.64 5.32 1.88
CA ALA A 206 -11.89 4.85 3.25
C ALA A 206 -13.29 4.24 3.41
N HIS A 207 -14.31 4.82 2.76
CA HIS A 207 -15.66 4.27 2.76
C HIS A 207 -15.72 2.91 2.03
N GLN A 208 -14.98 2.75 0.93
CA GLN A 208 -14.97 1.51 0.15
C GLN A 208 -14.08 0.42 0.77
N ALA A 209 -13.16 0.79 1.67
CA ALA A 209 -12.22 -0.16 2.25
C ALA A 209 -12.93 -1.11 3.22
N ASP A 210 -12.59 -2.40 3.13
CA ASP A 210 -13.06 -3.43 4.06
C ASP A 210 -12.52 -3.20 5.47
N PHE A 211 -11.29 -2.70 5.59
CA PHE A 211 -10.79 -2.13 6.84
C PHE A 211 -9.67 -1.13 6.56
N THR A 212 -9.40 -0.29 7.56
CA THR A 212 -8.35 0.73 7.49
C THR A 212 -7.34 0.52 8.61
N MET A 213 -6.05 0.72 8.31
CA MET A 213 -4.97 0.76 9.31
C MET A 213 -4.33 2.15 9.29
N GLY A 214 -4.69 2.98 10.26
CA GLY A 214 -4.19 4.35 10.36
C GLY A 214 -3.03 4.48 11.33
N LEU A 215 -1.92 5.05 10.86
CA LEU A 215 -0.74 5.34 11.68
C LEU A 215 -0.77 6.77 12.19
N ARG A 216 -0.52 6.96 13.48
CA ARG A 216 -0.42 8.26 14.13
C ARG A 216 0.78 8.32 15.06
N LEU A 217 1.27 9.52 15.29
CA LEU A 217 2.19 9.79 16.40
C LEU A 217 1.43 9.71 17.73
N LEU A 218 2.17 9.63 18.84
CA LEU A 218 1.58 9.75 20.17
C LEU A 218 1.17 11.20 20.43
N ASP A 219 -0.01 11.39 21.02
CA ASP A 219 -0.48 12.73 21.42
C ASP A 219 0.43 13.39 22.47
N THR A 220 1.17 12.58 23.23
CA THR A 220 2.12 13.04 24.27
C THR A 220 3.50 13.37 23.72
N GLY A 221 3.74 13.23 22.41
CA GLY A 221 5.03 13.48 21.76
C GLY A 221 5.90 12.22 21.61
N THR A 222 7.21 12.38 21.52
CA THR A 222 8.13 11.27 21.22
C THR A 222 8.43 10.41 22.44
N ALA A 223 8.48 9.08 22.27
CA ALA A 223 8.95 8.14 23.29
C ALA A 223 10.12 7.30 22.75
N ARG A 224 11.01 6.85 23.65
CA ARG A 224 12.20 6.07 23.27
C ARG A 224 11.86 4.71 22.68
N ASP A 225 10.82 4.06 23.21
CA ASP A 225 10.44 2.69 22.89
C ASP A 225 9.09 2.56 22.17
N VAL A 226 8.51 3.68 21.75
CA VAL A 226 7.24 3.73 21.01
C VAL A 226 7.37 4.74 19.87
N SER A 227 7.17 4.27 18.65
CA SER A 227 7.19 5.11 17.44
C SER A 227 5.84 5.79 17.20
N GLY A 228 4.74 5.10 17.54
CA GLY A 228 3.40 5.63 17.36
C GLY A 228 2.29 4.63 17.68
N VAL A 229 1.10 4.95 17.18
CA VAL A 229 -0.12 4.16 17.32
C VAL A 229 -0.57 3.69 15.94
N VAL A 230 -0.98 2.42 15.84
CA VAL A 230 -1.74 1.89 14.71
C VAL A 230 -3.17 1.65 15.17
N ARG A 231 -4.13 2.29 14.51
CA ARG A 231 -5.56 2.09 14.73
C ARG A 231 -6.13 1.30 13.57
N ILE A 232 -6.78 0.19 13.89
CA ILE A 232 -7.49 -0.65 12.93
C ILE A 232 -8.99 -0.38 13.10
N THR A 233 -9.64 -0.01 12.01
CA THR A 233 -11.09 0.26 11.96
C THR A 233 -11.70 -0.61 10.86
N VAL A 234 -12.79 -1.30 11.16
CA VAL A 234 -13.47 -2.20 10.23
C VAL A 234 -14.48 -1.40 9.40
N GLY A 235 -14.55 -1.66 8.09
CA GLY A 235 -15.46 -1.00 7.17
C GLY A 235 -16.88 -1.59 7.20
N ASP A 236 -17.86 -0.79 6.76
CA ASP A 236 -19.29 -1.11 6.85
C ASP A 236 -19.71 -2.23 5.87
N HIS A 237 -19.06 -2.32 4.71
CA HIS A 237 -19.34 -3.35 3.69
C HIS A 237 -19.16 -4.79 4.18
N LEU A 238 -18.48 -4.99 5.31
CA LEU A 238 -18.32 -6.31 5.91
C LEU A 238 -19.52 -6.75 6.76
N ILE A 239 -20.36 -5.81 7.19
CA ILE A 239 -21.58 -6.10 7.97
C ILE A 239 -22.68 -6.69 7.07
N GLU A 240 -22.74 -6.26 5.81
CA GLU A 240 -23.83 -6.63 4.89
C GLU A 240 -23.58 -7.96 4.15
N ASP A 241 -22.33 -8.27 3.78
CA ASP A 241 -22.03 -9.41 2.89
C ASP A 241 -21.77 -10.75 3.59
N ASN A 242 -21.84 -10.81 4.93
CA ASN A 242 -21.55 -12.02 5.71
C ASN A 242 -20.20 -12.66 5.34
N ARG A 243 -19.24 -11.85 4.86
CA ARG A 243 -17.87 -12.28 4.53
C ARG A 243 -17.18 -12.65 5.83
N ASP A 244 -16.50 -13.80 5.86
CA ASP A 244 -15.79 -14.34 7.05
C ASP A 244 -14.71 -13.39 7.65
N ILE A 245 -14.43 -12.26 6.99
CA ILE A 245 -13.50 -11.21 7.42
C ILE A 245 -13.85 -10.67 8.81
N GLN A 246 -15.13 -10.45 9.11
CA GLN A 246 -15.54 -9.92 10.43
C GLN A 246 -15.16 -10.84 11.59
N ARG A 247 -15.07 -12.15 11.36
CA ARG A 247 -14.61 -13.11 12.37
C ARG A 247 -13.09 -13.12 12.51
N MET A 248 -12.37 -12.61 11.51
CA MET A 248 -10.90 -12.60 11.48
C MET A 248 -10.28 -11.27 11.91
N ILE A 249 -11.01 -10.15 11.79
CA ILE A 249 -10.49 -8.80 11.97
C ILE A 249 -11.32 -8.06 13.01
N GLU A 250 -10.65 -7.59 14.07
CA GLU A 250 -11.25 -6.81 15.14
C GLU A 250 -10.76 -5.36 15.12
N GLU A 251 -11.60 -4.43 15.57
CA GLU A 251 -11.17 -3.06 15.80
C GLU A 251 -10.19 -3.01 16.98
N ARG A 252 -9.02 -2.43 16.76
CA ARG A 252 -7.96 -2.36 17.77
C ARG A 252 -7.16 -1.08 17.65
N GLU A 253 -6.64 -0.64 18.79
CA GLU A 253 -5.63 0.42 18.86
C GLU A 253 -4.39 -0.16 19.54
N LEU A 254 -3.28 -0.17 18.81
CA LEU A 254 -2.03 -0.81 19.24
C LEU A 254 -0.89 0.19 19.18
N LEU A 255 0.08 0.03 20.09
CA LEU A 255 1.34 0.74 20.03
C LEU A 255 2.31 -0.02 19.15
N TYR A 256 3.13 0.71 18.38
CA TYR A 256 4.19 0.10 17.60
C TYR A 256 5.53 0.80 17.80
N PHE A 257 6.60 0.04 17.61
CA PHE A 257 7.97 0.52 17.61
C PHE A 257 8.71 -0.04 16.40
N VAL A 258 9.33 0.85 15.63
CA VAL A 258 10.19 0.52 14.49
C VAL A 258 11.64 0.77 14.88
N GLY A 259 12.43 -0.30 14.94
CA GLY A 259 13.87 -0.25 15.18
C GLY A 259 14.66 0.14 13.93
N GLY A 260 15.89 0.65 14.12
CA GLY A 260 16.78 1.03 13.01
C GLY A 260 17.21 -0.15 12.12
N ASP A 261 17.15 -1.37 12.66
CA ASP A 261 17.40 -2.63 11.97
C ASP A 261 16.22 -3.11 11.10
N GLY A 262 15.09 -2.39 11.11
CA GLY A 262 13.84 -2.79 10.43
C GLY A 262 12.97 -3.75 11.25
N GLY A 263 13.40 -4.09 12.48
CA GLY A 263 12.60 -4.84 13.43
C GLY A 263 11.38 -4.03 13.86
N VAL A 264 10.22 -4.69 13.96
CA VAL A 264 8.97 -4.05 14.41
C VAL A 264 8.43 -4.81 15.60
N ARG A 265 8.03 -4.07 16.63
CA ARG A 265 7.28 -4.58 17.78
C ARG A 265 5.92 -3.91 17.82
N VAL A 266 4.89 -4.67 18.16
CA VAL A 266 3.51 -4.19 18.31
C VAL A 266 2.98 -4.76 19.63
N PHE A 267 2.33 -3.92 20.42
CA PHE A 267 1.87 -4.25 21.77
C PHE A 267 0.65 -3.42 22.16
N GLU A 268 -0.13 -3.91 23.13
CA GLU A 268 -1.30 -3.21 23.65
C GLU A 268 -0.90 -2.07 24.60
N ARG A 269 -1.77 -1.08 24.78
CA ARG A 269 -1.56 -0.02 25.78
C ARG A 269 -1.63 -0.63 27.18
N GLY A 270 -0.57 -0.47 27.98
CA GLY A 270 -0.51 -0.92 29.38
C GLY A 270 0.18 -2.26 29.62
N GLN A 271 0.79 -2.85 28.59
CA GLN A 271 1.73 -3.97 28.71
C GLN A 271 3.17 -3.53 28.88
#